data_AF-A0A9J6DRB8-F1
#
_entry.id   AF-A0A9J6DRB8-F1
#
_cell.length_a   1.000
_cell.length_b   1.000
_cell.length_c   1.000
_cell.angle_alpha   90.00
_cell.angle_beta   90.00
_cell.angle_gamma   90.00
#
_symmetry.space_group_name_H-M   'P 1'
#
loop_
_entity.id
_entity.type
_entity.pdbx_description
1 polymer ?
#
loop_
_entity_poly.entity_id
_entity_poly.type
_entity_poly.pdbx_seq_one_letter_code
_entity_poly.pdbx_strand_id
1 'polypeptide(L)'
;MKAIVDMDDLGVEHMLNNQMMDELARLFRFLERVPGGVKTILDCVSKHLRNLGRSVVNEHGDSVSLIPKAMELRDRFDQILQHSFDNQKLARDMIAADFECILSYTRKSPENLSAFIDDMMRKGIRNMTRKETYRLLDKVMVIFRALQEKDLFERYYKQHLAKRLLLNKSASDEAERAMVAKLRKECGCLFTSKMEAMFKDMHTSNNMMKQFEETVSSCRVDMHGVDINVRVLTTGFWPWPLPRSKATFPSPRGVLTNYSNGSI
;
A
#
# COMPACT_ATOMS: atom_id res chain seq x y z
N MET A 1 36.06 3.87 -24.10
CA MET A 1 35.14 3.85 -22.92
C MET A 1 34.21 2.64 -22.93
N LYS A 2 33.45 2.38 -24.01
CA LYS A 2 32.63 1.14 -24.13
C LYS A 2 33.39 -0.15 -23.80
N ALA A 3 34.62 -0.30 -24.30
CA ALA A 3 35.44 -1.50 -24.06
C ALA A 3 35.78 -1.83 -22.59
N ILE A 4 35.80 -0.85 -21.66
CA ILE A 4 36.06 -1.12 -20.22
C ILE A 4 34.75 -1.47 -19.50
N VAL A 5 33.63 -0.92 -19.98
CA VAL A 5 32.30 -1.17 -19.41
C VAL A 5 31.74 -2.52 -19.89
N ASP A 6 32.05 -2.88 -21.13
CA ASP A 6 31.64 -4.11 -21.83
C ASP A 6 32.69 -5.23 -21.73
N MET A 7 33.68 -5.12 -20.84
CA MET A 7 34.74 -6.12 -20.67
C MET A 7 34.18 -7.38 -19.98
N ASP A 8 34.40 -8.55 -20.57
CA ASP A 8 34.03 -9.83 -19.95
C ASP A 8 34.78 -10.01 -18.61
N ASP A 9 34.07 -10.51 -17.59
CA ASP A 9 34.54 -10.76 -16.21
C ASP A 9 35.03 -9.56 -15.38
N LEU A 10 35.16 -8.37 -15.96
CA LEU A 10 35.59 -7.14 -15.25
C LEU A 10 34.69 -5.92 -15.52
N GLY A 11 33.67 -6.07 -16.36
CA GLY A 11 32.75 -5.00 -16.74
C GLY A 11 31.76 -4.62 -15.63
N VAL A 12 31.07 -3.50 -15.85
CA VAL A 12 30.07 -2.96 -14.89
C VAL A 12 28.95 -3.97 -14.64
N GLU A 13 28.51 -4.71 -15.66
CA GLU A 13 27.50 -5.75 -15.50
C GLU A 13 27.99 -6.91 -14.60
N HIS A 14 29.25 -7.33 -14.71
CA HIS A 14 29.83 -8.36 -13.84
C HIS A 14 29.87 -7.87 -12.39
N MET A 15 30.33 -6.64 -12.16
CA MET A 15 30.37 -6.05 -10.81
C MET A 15 28.98 -5.97 -10.18
N LEU A 16 27.97 -5.57 -10.95
CA LEU A 16 26.59 -5.47 -10.48
C LEU A 16 25.97 -6.83 -10.18
N ASN A 17 26.22 -7.84 -11.03
CA ASN A 17 25.76 -9.22 -10.84
C ASN A 17 26.34 -9.85 -9.57
N ASN A 18 27.64 -9.62 -9.31
CA ASN A 18 28.37 -10.22 -8.19
C ASN A 18 28.42 -9.33 -6.93
N GLN A 19 27.63 -8.24 -6.89
CA GLN A 19 27.56 -7.30 -5.77
C GLN A 19 28.94 -6.72 -5.35
N MET A 20 29.83 -6.51 -6.32
CA MET A 20 31.18 -5.97 -6.13
C MET A 20 31.14 -4.44 -6.00
N MET A 21 30.57 -3.96 -4.88
CA MET A 21 30.25 -2.54 -4.67
C MET A 21 31.49 -1.65 -4.55
N ASP A 22 32.59 -2.17 -4.00
CA ASP A 22 33.86 -1.45 -3.82
C ASP A 22 34.61 -1.27 -5.14
N GLU A 23 34.56 -2.27 -6.01
CA GLU A 23 35.08 -2.23 -7.38
C GLU A 23 34.28 -1.24 -8.21
N LEU A 24 32.94 -1.28 -8.11
CA LEU A 24 32.07 -0.32 -8.77
C LEU A 24 32.34 1.11 -8.29
N ALA A 25 32.59 1.31 -6.99
CA ALA A 25 32.95 2.61 -6.42
C ALA A 25 34.29 3.13 -6.98
N ARG A 26 35.31 2.26 -7.05
CA ARG A 26 36.62 2.61 -7.61
C ARG A 26 36.52 2.99 -9.09
N LEU A 27 35.76 2.21 -9.86
CA LEU A 27 35.53 2.48 -11.28
C LEU A 27 34.77 3.78 -11.47
N PHE A 28 33.74 4.05 -10.66
CA PHE A 28 32.99 5.29 -10.69
C PHE A 28 33.88 6.52 -10.45
N ARG A 29 34.66 6.52 -9.35
CA ARG A 29 35.60 7.62 -9.04
C ARG A 29 36.65 7.84 -10.12
N PHE A 30 37.09 6.78 -10.80
CA PHE A 30 37.97 6.90 -11.94
C PHE A 30 37.26 7.58 -13.12
N LEU A 31 36.05 7.15 -13.46
CA LEU A 31 35.26 7.68 -14.58
C LEU A 31 34.70 9.09 -14.33
N GLU A 32 34.59 9.54 -13.07
CA GLU A 32 34.28 10.94 -12.74
C GLU A 32 35.31 11.92 -13.31
N ARG A 33 36.57 11.50 -13.44
CA ARG A 33 37.67 12.32 -13.96
C ARG A 33 37.75 12.30 -15.48
N VAL A 34 36.95 11.46 -16.14
CA VAL A 34 36.94 11.28 -17.59
C VAL A 34 35.73 11.99 -18.19
N PRO A 35 35.90 12.87 -19.20
CA PRO A 35 34.79 13.51 -19.88
C PRO A 35 33.78 12.48 -20.43
N GLY A 36 32.53 12.54 -19.98
CA GLY A 36 31.49 11.58 -20.37
C GLY A 36 31.55 10.21 -19.66
N GLY A 37 32.51 10.00 -18.76
CA GLY A 37 32.63 8.75 -18.00
C GLY A 37 31.45 8.49 -17.08
N VAL A 38 31.03 9.50 -16.29
CA VAL A 38 29.86 9.44 -15.41
C VAL A 38 28.59 9.03 -16.16
N LYS A 39 28.33 9.65 -17.32
CA LYS A 39 27.16 9.28 -18.13
C LYS A 39 27.24 7.84 -18.59
N THR A 40 28.41 7.39 -19.05
CA THR A 40 28.61 6.03 -19.56
C THR A 40 28.35 4.96 -18.50
N ILE A 41 28.86 5.15 -17.27
CA ILE A 41 28.62 4.19 -16.19
C ILE A 41 27.18 4.22 -15.72
N LEU A 42 26.55 5.40 -15.60
CA LEU A 42 25.15 5.51 -15.21
C LEU A 42 24.21 4.89 -16.26
N ASP A 43 24.49 5.04 -17.56
CA ASP A 43 23.72 4.41 -18.64
C ASP A 43 23.81 2.87 -18.55
N CYS A 44 24.98 2.32 -18.23
CA CYS A 44 25.17 0.88 -18.05
C CYS A 44 24.42 0.36 -16.82
N VAL A 45 24.57 1.05 -15.69
CA VAL A 45 23.85 0.73 -14.45
C VAL A 45 22.36 0.80 -14.70
N SER A 46 21.85 1.88 -15.31
CA SER A 46 20.43 2.05 -15.63
C SER A 46 19.87 0.87 -16.41
N LYS A 47 20.57 0.46 -17.48
CA LYS A 47 20.18 -0.71 -18.29
C LYS A 47 20.12 -1.98 -17.44
N HIS A 48 21.10 -2.22 -16.58
CA HIS A 48 21.15 -3.38 -15.70
C HIS A 48 19.99 -3.37 -14.68
N LEU A 49 19.76 -2.24 -13.99
CA LEU A 49 18.68 -2.10 -13.01
C LEU A 49 17.30 -2.33 -13.65
N ARG A 50 17.07 -1.77 -14.85
CA ARG A 50 15.83 -2.01 -15.61
C ARG A 50 15.66 -3.47 -16.02
N ASN A 51 16.73 -4.17 -16.39
CA ASN A 51 16.67 -5.59 -16.73
C ASN A 51 16.32 -6.45 -15.51
N LEU A 52 16.94 -6.19 -14.35
CA LEU A 52 16.58 -6.84 -13.09
C LEU A 52 15.11 -6.60 -12.74
N GLY A 53 14.67 -5.34 -12.78
CA GLY A 53 13.28 -4.98 -12.51
C GLY A 53 12.30 -5.63 -13.48
N ARG A 54 12.66 -5.75 -14.75
CA ARG A 54 11.84 -6.45 -15.75
C ARG A 54 11.68 -7.93 -15.43
N SER A 55 12.75 -8.63 -15.01
CA SER A 55 12.64 -10.03 -14.58
C SER A 55 11.70 -10.16 -13.38
N VAL A 56 11.84 -9.30 -12.37
CA VAL A 56 10.94 -9.28 -11.20
C VAL A 56 9.47 -9.09 -11.61
N VAL A 57 9.19 -8.11 -12.49
CA VAL A 57 7.82 -7.84 -12.96
C VAL A 57 7.29 -8.98 -13.84
N ASN A 58 8.11 -9.61 -14.68
CA ASN A 58 7.66 -10.73 -15.50
C ASN A 58 7.25 -11.93 -14.64
N GLU A 59 7.97 -12.20 -13.55
CA GLU A 59 7.68 -13.33 -12.66
C GLU A 59 6.55 -13.05 -11.67
N HIS A 60 6.43 -11.81 -11.18
CA HIS A 60 5.56 -11.47 -10.05
C HIS A 60 4.48 -10.43 -10.39
N GLY A 61 4.46 -9.87 -11.61
CA GLY A 61 3.66 -8.69 -11.98
C GLY A 61 2.15 -8.85 -11.83
N ASP A 62 1.66 -10.09 -11.87
CA ASP A 62 0.25 -10.44 -11.69
C ASP A 62 -0.13 -10.82 -10.24
N SER A 63 0.83 -10.78 -9.33
CA SER A 63 0.67 -11.22 -7.94
C SER A 63 1.00 -10.11 -6.94
N VAL A 64 0.41 -10.20 -5.75
CA VAL A 64 0.71 -9.33 -4.61
C VAL A 64 2.17 -9.46 -4.15
N SER A 65 2.84 -10.57 -4.51
CA SER A 65 4.28 -10.79 -4.24
C SER A 65 5.20 -9.83 -4.99
N LEU A 66 4.70 -9.09 -6.00
CA LEU A 66 5.46 -8.04 -6.68
C LEU A 66 6.00 -6.99 -5.70
N ILE A 67 5.19 -6.57 -4.73
CA ILE A 67 5.53 -5.44 -3.86
C ILE A 67 6.68 -5.76 -2.92
N PRO A 68 6.70 -6.89 -2.18
CA PRO A 68 7.88 -7.33 -1.45
C PRO A 68 9.15 -7.40 -2.31
N LYS A 69 9.06 -7.96 -3.53
CA LYS A 69 10.22 -8.07 -4.43
C LYS A 69 10.69 -6.71 -4.96
N ALA A 70 9.77 -5.79 -5.24
CA ALA A 70 10.11 -4.43 -5.59
C ALA A 70 10.79 -3.68 -4.41
N MET A 71 10.38 -3.95 -3.16
CA MET A 71 11.04 -3.39 -1.97
C MET A 71 12.47 -3.95 -1.78
N GLU A 72 12.67 -5.26 -1.95
CA GLU A 72 14.00 -5.88 -1.94
C GLU A 72 14.91 -5.28 -3.04
N LEU A 73 14.36 -5.14 -4.25
CA LEU A 73 15.07 -4.54 -5.38
C LEU A 73 15.44 -3.07 -5.09
N ARG A 74 14.51 -2.31 -4.49
CA ARG A 74 14.75 -0.93 -4.10
C ARG A 74 15.86 -0.81 -3.06
N ASP A 75 15.84 -1.65 -2.03
CA ASP A 75 16.88 -1.69 -1.00
C ASP A 75 18.26 -1.95 -1.64
N ARG A 76 18.35 -2.85 -2.63
CA ARG A 76 19.59 -3.10 -3.39
C ARG A 76 20.05 -1.88 -4.19
N PHE A 77 19.12 -1.14 -4.82
CA PHE A 77 19.48 0.05 -5.59
C PHE A 77 19.97 1.18 -4.68
N ASP A 78 19.33 1.35 -3.52
CA ASP A 78 19.76 2.35 -2.54
C ASP A 78 21.15 1.98 -1.95
N GLN A 79 21.47 0.69 -1.80
CA GLN A 79 22.83 0.25 -1.44
C GLN A 79 23.86 0.63 -2.49
N ILE A 80 23.59 0.38 -3.78
CA ILE A 80 24.49 0.77 -4.88
C ILE A 80 24.71 2.28 -4.86
N LEU A 81 23.64 3.06 -4.70
CA LEU A 81 23.72 4.52 -4.64
C LEU A 81 24.59 5.01 -3.48
N GLN A 82 24.43 4.43 -2.29
CA GLN A 82 25.16 4.83 -1.09
C GLN A 82 26.62 4.39 -1.13
N HIS A 83 26.89 3.13 -1.46
CA HIS A 83 28.23 2.56 -1.38
C HIS A 83 29.10 2.88 -2.60
N SER A 84 28.52 2.86 -3.81
CA SER A 84 29.29 2.98 -5.04
C SER A 84 29.30 4.38 -5.64
N PHE A 85 28.24 5.17 -5.44
CA PHE A 85 28.10 6.49 -6.07
C PHE A 85 28.11 7.66 -5.08
N ASP A 86 28.41 7.42 -3.80
CA ASP A 86 28.46 8.46 -2.75
C ASP A 86 27.22 9.36 -2.75
N ASN A 87 26.05 8.77 -3.02
CA ASN A 87 24.77 9.45 -3.10
C ASN A 87 24.72 10.62 -4.11
N GLN A 88 25.52 10.56 -5.18
CA GLN A 88 25.57 11.58 -6.23
C GLN A 88 24.18 11.83 -6.83
N LYS A 89 23.83 13.12 -7.02
CA LYS A 89 22.50 13.53 -7.48
C LYS A 89 22.09 12.87 -8.81
N LEU A 90 22.98 12.84 -9.81
CA LEU A 90 22.67 12.24 -11.12
C LEU A 90 22.33 10.75 -11.02
N ALA A 91 23.08 10.00 -10.20
CA ALA A 91 22.81 8.59 -9.95
C ALA A 91 21.48 8.38 -9.21
N ARG A 92 21.19 9.24 -8.22
CA ARG A 92 19.93 9.21 -7.46
C ARG A 92 18.72 9.46 -8.35
N ASP A 93 18.80 10.48 -9.21
CA ASP A 93 17.73 10.85 -10.13
C ASP A 93 17.50 9.74 -11.17
N MET A 94 18.58 9.13 -11.70
CA MET A 94 18.51 7.97 -12.60
C MET A 94 17.85 6.76 -11.93
N ILE A 95 18.28 6.39 -10.72
CA ILE A 95 17.72 5.25 -9.97
C ILE A 95 16.24 5.48 -9.67
N ALA A 96 15.85 6.71 -9.30
CA ALA A 96 14.45 7.05 -9.07
C ALA A 96 13.61 6.86 -10.35
N ALA A 97 14.06 7.44 -11.48
CA ALA A 97 13.37 7.34 -12.76
C ALA A 97 13.28 5.88 -13.26
N ASP A 98 14.33 5.09 -13.07
CA ASP A 98 14.34 3.69 -13.44
C ASP A 98 13.40 2.85 -12.59
N PHE A 99 13.35 3.13 -11.29
CA PHE A 99 12.43 2.43 -10.40
C PHE A 99 10.95 2.73 -10.72
N GLU A 100 10.63 3.99 -11.05
CA GLU A 100 9.32 4.37 -11.59
C GLU A 100 9.00 3.62 -12.90
N CYS A 101 9.97 3.55 -13.81
CA CYS A 101 9.82 2.81 -15.07
C CYS A 101 9.55 1.32 -14.82
N ILE A 102 10.26 0.70 -13.88
CA ILE A 102 10.07 -0.72 -13.54
C ILE A 102 8.64 -0.96 -13.03
N LEU A 103 8.14 -0.13 -12.12
CA LEU A 103 6.75 -0.27 -11.62
C LEU A 103 5.70 -0.02 -12.70
N SER A 104 6.03 0.73 -13.76
CA SER A 104 5.15 0.97 -14.90
C SER A 104 5.07 -0.20 -15.90
N TYR A 105 5.96 -1.21 -15.80
CA TYR A 105 5.92 -2.38 -16.69
C TYR A 105 4.65 -3.25 -16.51
N THR A 106 3.94 -3.09 -15.40
CA THR A 106 2.62 -3.70 -15.19
C THR A 106 1.61 -2.65 -14.73
N ARG A 107 0.42 -2.68 -15.32
CA ARG A 107 -0.72 -1.85 -14.89
C ARG A 107 -1.32 -2.30 -13.55
N LYS A 108 -0.89 -3.45 -13.03
CA LYS A 108 -1.37 -3.99 -11.74
C LYS A 108 -0.61 -3.46 -10.53
N SER A 109 0.48 -2.70 -10.71
CA SER A 109 1.26 -2.13 -9.60
C SER A 109 0.40 -1.37 -8.56
N PRO A 110 -0.56 -0.51 -8.96
CA PRO A 110 -1.44 0.18 -8.00
C PRO A 110 -2.33 -0.79 -7.20
N GLU A 111 -2.88 -1.81 -7.86
CA GLU A 111 -3.74 -2.83 -7.23
C GLU A 111 -2.94 -3.71 -6.28
N ASN A 112 -1.78 -4.22 -6.75
CA ASN A 112 -0.87 -5.05 -5.97
C ASN A 112 -0.40 -4.32 -4.70
N LEU A 113 -0.08 -3.02 -4.80
CA LEU A 113 0.29 -2.22 -3.62
C LEU A 113 -0.86 -2.12 -2.62
N SER A 114 -2.07 -1.81 -3.09
CA SER A 114 -3.25 -1.76 -2.22
C SER A 114 -3.56 -3.12 -1.56
N ALA A 115 -3.44 -4.21 -2.32
CA ALA A 115 -3.65 -5.57 -1.81
C ALA A 115 -2.58 -5.98 -0.80
N PHE A 116 -1.32 -5.64 -1.05
CA PHE A 116 -0.23 -5.87 -0.11
C PHE A 116 -0.47 -5.14 1.21
N ILE A 117 -0.83 -3.85 1.15
CA ILE A 117 -1.16 -3.08 2.36
C ILE A 117 -2.35 -3.69 3.08
N ASP A 118 -3.40 -4.10 2.37
CA ASP A 118 -4.56 -4.74 2.99
C ASP A 118 -4.21 -6.03 3.74
N ASP A 119 -3.34 -6.88 3.18
CA ASP A 119 -2.88 -8.09 3.86
C ASP A 119 -2.00 -7.75 5.08
N MET A 120 -1.07 -6.82 4.91
CA MET A 120 -0.20 -6.30 5.96
C MET A 120 -1.00 -5.75 7.16
N MET A 121 -2.05 -4.96 6.89
CA MET A 121 -2.87 -4.30 7.93
C MET A 121 -3.84 -5.25 8.62
N ARG A 122 -4.19 -6.40 8.02
CA ARG A 122 -5.06 -7.41 8.65
C ARG A 122 -4.31 -8.35 9.58
N LYS A 123 -3.12 -8.81 9.16
CA LYS A 123 -2.36 -9.86 9.86
C LYS A 123 -0.88 -9.57 10.00
N GLY A 124 -0.24 -8.95 9.01
CA GLY A 124 1.22 -8.79 8.97
C GLY A 124 1.81 -8.00 10.13
N ILE A 125 1.08 -7.00 10.65
CA ILE A 125 1.57 -6.12 11.71
C ILE A 125 1.20 -6.57 13.14
N ARG A 126 0.43 -7.67 13.32
CA ARG A 126 -0.11 -8.06 14.64
C ARG A 126 0.97 -8.33 15.69
N ASN A 127 2.10 -8.87 15.27
CA ASN A 127 3.22 -9.24 16.15
C ASN A 127 4.41 -8.27 16.02
N MET A 128 4.22 -7.13 15.36
CA MET A 128 5.26 -6.13 15.19
C MET A 128 5.19 -5.07 16.29
N THR A 129 6.34 -4.56 16.69
CA THR A 129 6.39 -3.35 17.52
C THR A 129 5.93 -2.14 16.71
N ARG A 130 5.46 -1.09 17.40
CA ARG A 130 5.09 0.19 16.76
C ARG A 130 6.22 0.71 15.86
N LYS A 131 7.48 0.64 16.31
CA LYS A 131 8.64 1.10 15.54
C LYS A 131 8.80 0.31 14.23
N GLU A 132 8.67 -1.01 14.27
CA GLU A 132 8.75 -1.85 13.08
C GLU A 132 7.61 -1.60 12.10
N THR A 133 6.39 -1.46 12.62
CA THR A 133 5.23 -1.08 11.80
C THR A 133 5.47 0.23 11.07
N TYR A 134 5.95 1.27 11.77
CA TYR A 134 6.22 2.57 11.13
C TYR A 134 7.30 2.48 10.05
N ARG A 135 8.37 1.71 10.29
CA ARG A 135 9.41 1.46 9.28
C ARG A 135 8.86 0.74 8.05
N LEU A 136 7.97 -0.24 8.25
CA LEU A 136 7.33 -0.95 7.15
C LEU A 136 6.41 -0.02 6.35
N LEU A 137 5.62 0.82 7.02
CA LEU A 137 4.81 1.86 6.37
C LEU A 137 5.69 2.81 5.55
N ASP A 138 6.85 3.22 6.05
CA ASP A 138 7.78 4.07 5.30
C ASP A 138 8.31 3.38 4.04
N LYS A 139 8.67 2.09 4.11
CA LYS A 139 9.08 1.34 2.92
C LYS A 139 7.95 1.22 1.90
N VAL A 140 6.72 0.97 2.33
CA VAL A 140 5.53 0.96 1.46
C VAL A 140 5.34 2.32 0.77
N MET A 141 5.56 3.42 1.49
CA MET A 141 5.44 4.76 0.93
C MET A 141 6.52 5.07 -0.13
N VAL A 142 7.69 4.43 -0.09
CA VAL A 142 8.68 4.51 -1.17
C VAL A 142 8.11 3.93 -2.47
N ILE A 143 7.45 2.78 -2.40
CA ILE A 143 6.79 2.17 -3.56
C ILE A 143 5.64 3.06 -4.05
N PHE A 144 4.81 3.57 -3.13
CA PHE A 144 3.71 4.46 -3.47
C PHE A 144 4.17 5.72 -4.22
N ARG A 145 5.26 6.36 -3.77
CA ARG A 145 5.80 7.56 -4.42
C ARG A 145 6.17 7.29 -5.87
N ALA A 146 6.73 6.11 -6.15
CA ALA A 146 7.14 5.68 -7.48
C ALA A 146 5.98 5.20 -8.39
N LEU A 147 4.74 5.12 -7.89
CA LEU A 147 3.58 4.83 -8.74
C LEU A 147 3.18 6.07 -9.57
N GLN A 148 2.85 5.83 -10.84
CA GLN A 148 2.28 6.83 -11.73
C GLN A 148 0.76 6.97 -11.54
N GLU A 149 0.02 5.87 -11.57
CA GLU A 149 -1.45 5.83 -11.47
C GLU A 149 -1.94 5.86 -10.00
N LYS A 150 -1.67 6.98 -9.31
CA LYS A 150 -2.01 7.15 -7.88
C LYS A 150 -3.52 7.20 -7.61
N ASP A 151 -4.31 7.65 -8.57
CA ASP A 151 -5.79 7.67 -8.53
C ASP A 151 -6.37 6.24 -8.56
N LEU A 152 -5.78 5.37 -9.38
CA LEU A 152 -6.14 3.96 -9.43
C LEU A 152 -5.81 3.27 -8.10
N PHE A 153 -4.63 3.54 -7.53
CA PHE A 153 -4.29 3.08 -6.18
C PHE A 153 -5.32 3.56 -5.15
N GLU A 154 -5.67 4.86 -5.17
CA GLU A 154 -6.64 5.44 -4.22
C GLU A 154 -7.97 4.68 -4.25
N ARG A 155 -8.44 4.33 -5.46
CA ARG A 155 -9.68 3.58 -5.65
C ARG A 155 -9.62 2.21 -4.96
N TYR A 156 -8.58 1.42 -5.22
CA TYR A 156 -8.39 0.12 -4.60
C TYR A 156 -8.20 0.23 -3.08
N TYR A 157 -7.39 1.20 -2.63
CA TYR A 157 -7.10 1.39 -1.21
C TYR A 157 -8.34 1.76 -0.42
N LYS A 158 -9.18 2.67 -0.96
CA LYS A 158 -10.49 3.02 -0.35
C LYS A 158 -11.37 1.79 -0.20
N GLN A 159 -11.46 0.93 -1.22
CA GLN A 159 -12.26 -0.29 -1.15
C GLN A 159 -11.77 -1.25 -0.06
N HIS A 160 -10.45 -1.44 0.05
CA HIS A 160 -9.87 -2.30 1.08
C HIS A 160 -10.07 -1.71 2.48
N LEU A 161 -9.78 -0.42 2.68
CA LEU A 161 -9.99 0.28 3.95
C LEU A 161 -11.44 0.19 4.40
N ALA A 162 -12.40 0.47 3.51
CA ALA A 162 -13.83 0.36 3.81
C ALA A 162 -14.21 -1.03 4.31
N LYS A 163 -13.77 -2.09 3.62
CA LYS A 163 -14.01 -3.47 4.05
C LYS A 163 -13.39 -3.76 5.41
N ARG A 164 -12.17 -3.30 5.68
CA ARG A 164 -11.50 -3.52 6.97
C ARG A 164 -12.23 -2.82 8.12
N LEU A 165 -12.67 -1.59 7.93
CA LEU A 165 -13.43 -0.82 8.93
C LEU A 165 -14.80 -1.46 9.21
N LEU A 166 -15.56 -1.83 8.18
CA LEU A 166 -16.89 -2.43 8.36
C LEU A 166 -16.84 -3.86 8.89
N LEU A 167 -15.83 -4.63 8.54
CA LEU A 167 -15.70 -6.00 9.04
C LEU A 167 -14.89 -6.09 10.34
N ASN A 168 -14.43 -4.95 10.87
CA ASN A 168 -13.54 -4.86 12.03
C ASN A 168 -12.33 -5.82 11.91
N LYS A 169 -11.69 -5.82 10.73
CA LYS A 169 -10.58 -6.74 10.39
C LYS A 169 -9.19 -6.08 10.47
N SER A 170 -9.11 -4.81 10.83
CA SER A 170 -7.85 -4.10 11.02
C SER A 170 -7.10 -4.65 12.25
N ALA A 171 -5.78 -4.83 12.13
CA ALA A 171 -4.95 -5.24 13.25
C ALA A 171 -4.69 -4.09 14.25
N SER A 172 -4.65 -2.85 13.77
CA SER A 172 -4.43 -1.67 14.60
C SER A 172 -5.04 -0.41 13.97
N ASP A 173 -5.96 0.20 14.68
CA ASP A 173 -6.55 1.51 14.35
C ASP A 173 -5.51 2.63 14.22
N GLU A 174 -4.47 2.58 15.06
CA GLU A 174 -3.38 3.55 15.03
C GLU A 174 -2.58 3.42 13.73
N ALA A 175 -2.28 2.19 13.30
CA ALA A 175 -1.58 1.94 12.05
C ALA A 175 -2.40 2.43 10.84
N GLU A 176 -3.71 2.19 10.83
CA GLU A 176 -4.61 2.66 9.76
C GLU A 176 -4.60 4.19 9.64
N ARG A 177 -4.71 4.90 10.77
CA ARG A 177 -4.60 6.37 10.79
C ARG A 177 -3.21 6.84 10.37
N ALA A 178 -2.15 6.17 10.80
CA ALA A 178 -0.78 6.50 10.42
C ALA A 178 -0.55 6.35 8.91
N MET A 179 -1.10 5.30 8.28
CA MET A 179 -0.99 5.10 6.84
C MET A 179 -1.73 6.20 6.06
N VAL A 180 -2.95 6.55 6.46
CA VAL A 180 -3.70 7.65 5.82
C VAL A 180 -3.01 9.00 6.04
N ALA A 181 -2.41 9.24 7.20
CA ALA A 181 -1.62 10.45 7.44
C ALA A 181 -0.39 10.53 6.51
N LYS A 182 0.29 9.41 6.24
CA LYS A 182 1.39 9.36 5.26
C LYS A 182 0.90 9.62 3.84
N LEU A 183 -0.22 9.02 3.42
CA LEU A 183 -0.84 9.30 2.11
C LEU A 183 -1.23 10.78 1.97
N ARG A 184 -1.76 11.40 3.02
CA ARG A 184 -2.08 12.83 3.06
C ARG A 184 -0.84 13.69 2.89
N LYS A 185 0.27 13.32 3.52
CA LYS A 185 1.53 14.06 3.39
C LYS A 185 2.05 14.04 1.95
N GLU A 186 1.89 12.91 1.24
CA GLU A 186 2.36 12.77 -0.14
C GLU A 186 1.42 13.43 -1.18
N CYS A 187 0.10 13.25 -1.05
CA CYS A 187 -0.87 13.66 -2.07
C CYS A 187 -1.81 14.80 -1.64
N GLY A 188 -1.71 15.29 -0.40
CA GLY A 188 -2.57 16.32 0.14
C GLY A 188 -3.92 15.81 0.67
N CYS A 189 -4.72 16.75 1.21
CA CYS A 189 -5.96 16.44 1.90
C CYS A 189 -7.10 15.98 0.98
N LEU A 190 -7.14 16.42 -0.28
CA LEU A 190 -8.19 16.03 -1.22
C LEU A 190 -8.15 14.51 -1.48
N PHE A 191 -6.95 13.96 -1.63
CA PHE A 191 -6.70 12.53 -1.83
C PHE A 191 -7.20 11.67 -0.67
N THR A 192 -7.03 12.13 0.57
CA THR A 192 -7.40 11.35 1.77
C THR A 192 -8.76 11.71 2.36
N SER A 193 -9.40 12.79 1.89
CA SER A 193 -10.64 13.36 2.45
C SER A 193 -11.72 12.32 2.75
N LYS A 194 -12.01 11.43 1.78
CA LYS A 194 -13.00 10.37 1.94
C LYS A 194 -12.56 9.30 2.94
N MET A 195 -11.28 8.92 2.96
CA MET A 195 -10.74 7.96 3.92
C MET A 195 -10.80 8.48 5.35
N GLU A 196 -10.45 9.75 5.54
CA GLU A 196 -10.57 10.43 6.83
C GLU A 196 -12.04 10.51 7.28
N ALA A 197 -12.96 10.78 6.36
CA ALA A 197 -14.38 10.78 6.65
C ALA A 197 -14.90 9.38 7.03
N MET A 198 -14.41 8.31 6.41
CA MET A 198 -14.77 6.93 6.82
C MET A 198 -14.40 6.67 8.29
N PHE A 199 -13.24 7.14 8.77
CA PHE A 199 -12.91 7.00 10.20
C PHE A 199 -13.85 7.81 11.11
N LYS A 200 -14.24 9.02 10.68
CA LYS A 200 -15.20 9.85 11.42
C LYS A 200 -16.57 9.17 11.51
N ASP A 201 -17.06 8.64 10.40
CA ASP A 201 -18.31 7.88 10.35
C ASP A 201 -18.27 6.68 11.30
N MET A 202 -17.18 5.90 11.29
CA MET A 202 -17.03 4.77 12.22
C MET A 202 -17.06 5.22 13.69
N HIS A 203 -16.37 6.32 14.03
CA HIS A 203 -16.38 6.85 15.39
C HIS A 203 -17.77 7.32 15.82
N THR A 204 -18.40 8.18 15.02
CA THR A 204 -19.74 8.72 15.28
C THR A 204 -20.77 7.60 15.38
N SER A 205 -20.73 6.65 14.44
CA SER A 205 -21.66 5.53 14.41
C SER A 205 -21.51 4.62 15.63
N ASN A 206 -20.28 4.35 16.08
CA ASN A 206 -20.07 3.55 17.29
C ASN A 206 -20.61 4.28 18.53
N ASN A 207 -20.48 5.61 18.60
CA ASN A 207 -21.05 6.39 19.70
C ASN A 207 -22.59 6.37 19.67
N MET A 208 -23.20 6.51 18.49
CA MET A 208 -24.65 6.40 18.31
C MET A 208 -25.17 5.01 18.71
N MET A 209 -24.44 3.94 18.34
CA MET A 209 -24.80 2.57 18.71
C MET A 209 -24.80 2.36 20.22
N LYS A 210 -23.78 2.89 20.93
CA LYS A 210 -23.74 2.85 22.40
C LYS A 210 -24.92 3.57 23.05
N GLN A 211 -25.25 4.78 22.57
CA GLN A 211 -26.40 5.53 23.07
C GLN A 211 -27.72 4.79 22.82
N PHE A 212 -27.83 4.10 21.69
CA PHE A 212 -28.98 3.26 21.38
C PHE A 212 -29.08 2.07 22.35
N GLU A 213 -27.97 1.35 22.60
CA GLU A 213 -27.92 0.24 23.56
C GLU A 213 -28.30 0.69 24.98
N GLU A 214 -27.81 1.85 25.41
CA GLU A 214 -28.15 2.48 26.70
C GLU A 214 -29.65 2.80 26.79
N THR A 215 -30.23 3.32 25.70
CA THR A 215 -31.66 3.66 25.62
C THR A 215 -32.53 2.40 25.64
N VAL A 216 -32.19 1.38 24.86
CA VAL A 216 -32.88 0.08 24.85
C VAL A 216 -32.89 -0.53 26.25
N SER A 217 -31.75 -0.51 26.93
CA SER A 217 -31.59 -1.02 28.29
C SER A 217 -32.42 -0.22 29.30
N SER A 218 -32.38 1.12 29.21
CA SER A 218 -33.09 2.02 30.13
C SER A 218 -34.61 1.95 29.96
N CYS A 219 -35.09 1.85 28.73
CA CYS A 219 -36.51 1.74 28.38
C CYS A 219 -37.03 0.29 28.48
N ARG A 220 -36.19 -0.69 28.80
CA ARG A 220 -36.52 -2.13 28.86
C ARG A 220 -37.22 -2.63 27.58
N VAL A 221 -36.74 -2.18 26.42
CA VAL A 221 -37.28 -2.62 25.12
C VAL A 221 -36.92 -4.09 24.92
N ASP A 222 -37.92 -4.94 24.69
CA ASP A 222 -37.70 -6.35 24.37
C ASP A 222 -37.21 -6.48 22.93
N MET A 223 -35.96 -6.91 22.77
CA MET A 223 -35.34 -7.17 21.46
C MET A 223 -35.63 -8.59 20.95
N HIS A 224 -36.40 -9.38 21.71
CA HIS A 224 -36.83 -10.74 21.37
C HIS A 224 -35.67 -11.65 20.94
N GLY A 225 -34.53 -11.53 21.63
CA GLY A 225 -33.32 -12.31 21.36
C GLY A 225 -32.51 -11.89 20.14
N VAL A 226 -32.84 -10.77 19.49
CA VAL A 226 -32.08 -10.24 18.35
C VAL A 226 -30.99 -9.29 18.85
N ASP A 227 -29.73 -9.65 18.61
CA ASP A 227 -28.60 -8.73 18.72
C ASP A 227 -28.45 -7.93 17.42
N ILE A 228 -28.41 -6.60 17.54
CA ILE A 228 -28.38 -5.68 16.41
C ILE A 228 -27.15 -4.79 16.55
N ASN A 229 -26.35 -4.71 15.49
CA ASN A 229 -25.26 -3.75 15.37
C ASN A 229 -25.46 -2.93 14.09
N VAL A 230 -25.76 -1.64 14.26
CA VAL A 230 -26.03 -0.72 13.14
C VAL A 230 -24.83 0.19 12.92
N ARG A 231 -24.46 0.36 11.64
CA ARG A 231 -23.51 1.38 11.23
C ARG A 231 -24.13 2.42 10.31
N VAL A 232 -24.06 3.67 10.72
CA VAL A 232 -24.53 4.84 9.95
C VAL A 232 -23.34 5.42 9.20
N LEU A 233 -23.43 5.43 7.87
CA LEU A 233 -22.33 5.82 6.98
C LEU A 233 -22.77 6.98 6.07
N THR A 234 -21.87 7.93 5.82
CA THR A 234 -22.15 9.07 4.96
C THR A 234 -22.10 8.68 3.48
N THR A 235 -23.20 8.89 2.76
CA THR A 235 -23.30 8.61 1.31
C THR A 235 -22.23 9.38 0.53
N GLY A 236 -21.54 8.71 -0.40
CA GLY A 236 -20.53 9.31 -1.29
C GLY A 236 -19.09 9.28 -0.77
N PHE A 237 -18.88 9.00 0.53
CA PHE A 237 -17.54 8.76 1.09
C PHE A 237 -17.11 7.29 1.01
N TRP A 238 -18.06 6.37 1.16
CA TRP A 238 -17.81 4.94 1.14
C TRP A 238 -17.91 4.37 -0.29
N PRO A 239 -16.97 3.50 -0.69
CA PRO A 239 -17.02 2.80 -1.97
C PRO A 239 -18.00 1.63 -1.86
N TRP A 240 -19.28 1.86 -2.10
CA TRP A 240 -20.29 0.81 -2.10
C TRP A 240 -20.09 -0.11 -3.31
N PRO A 241 -19.80 -1.42 -3.14
CA PRO A 241 -20.24 -2.37 -4.15
C PRO A 241 -21.75 -2.44 -3.99
N LEU A 242 -22.54 -1.93 -4.94
CA LEU A 242 -23.98 -2.14 -4.93
C LEU A 242 -24.25 -3.65 -4.84
N PRO A 243 -24.77 -4.22 -3.72
CA PRO A 243 -25.38 -5.53 -3.81
C PRO A 243 -26.77 -5.25 -4.38
N ARG A 244 -26.89 -5.32 -5.72
CA ARG A 244 -28.20 -5.27 -6.40
C ARG A 244 -29.03 -6.55 -6.20
N SER A 245 -28.60 -7.45 -5.32
CA SER A 245 -29.38 -8.60 -4.92
C SER A 245 -30.37 -8.18 -3.84
N LYS A 246 -31.67 -8.29 -4.12
CA LYS A 246 -32.70 -8.28 -3.07
C LYS A 246 -32.38 -9.42 -2.10
N ALA A 247 -31.86 -9.10 -0.92
CA ALA A 247 -31.77 -10.07 0.17
C ALA A 247 -33.17 -10.22 0.75
N THR A 248 -33.77 -11.41 0.58
CA THR A 248 -34.99 -11.75 1.31
C THR A 248 -34.57 -12.16 2.73
N PHE A 249 -34.72 -11.25 3.68
CA PHE A 249 -34.53 -11.61 5.08
C PHE A 249 -35.65 -12.56 5.51
N PRO A 250 -35.36 -13.65 6.24
CA PRO A 250 -36.41 -14.46 6.81
C PRO A 250 -37.29 -13.59 7.70
N SER A 251 -38.61 -13.65 7.50
CA SER A 251 -39.56 -12.99 8.40
C SER A 251 -39.25 -13.44 9.84
N PRO A 252 -39.24 -12.54 10.84
CA PRO A 252 -39.12 -12.88 12.26
C PRO A 252 -40.36 -13.66 12.73
N ARG A 253 -40.56 -14.88 12.22
CA ARG A 253 -41.76 -15.70 12.39
C ARG A 253 -41.91 -16.33 13.78
N GLY A 254 -41.08 -15.94 14.75
CA GLY A 254 -41.15 -16.42 16.13
C GLY A 254 -41.60 -15.39 17.18
N VAL A 255 -41.87 -14.14 16.79
CA VAL A 255 -41.98 -13.03 17.76
C VAL A 255 -43.33 -12.29 17.73
N LEU A 256 -44.11 -12.40 16.65
CA LEU A 256 -45.35 -11.62 16.49
C LEU A 256 -46.65 -12.43 16.63
N THR A 257 -46.63 -13.63 17.19
CA THR A 257 -47.86 -14.35 17.55
C THR A 257 -48.25 -14.04 18.99
N ASN A 258 -48.78 -12.84 19.24
CA ASN A 258 -49.61 -12.54 20.42
C ASN A 258 -50.45 -11.25 20.28
N TYR A 259 -50.86 -10.89 19.07
CA TYR A 259 -52.01 -9.98 18.89
C TYR A 259 -53.18 -10.78 18.32
N SER A 260 -53.73 -11.66 19.16
CA SER A 260 -55.07 -12.22 18.98
C SER A 260 -56.09 -11.29 19.64
N ASN A 261 -56.91 -10.66 18.80
CA ASN A 261 -58.31 -10.28 19.00
C ASN A 261 -58.76 -9.98 20.44
N GLY A 262 -58.89 -8.69 20.76
CA GLY A 262 -59.85 -8.20 21.74
C GLY A 262 -60.95 -7.43 21.01
N SER A 263 -62.05 -8.11 20.69
CA SER A 263 -63.30 -7.47 20.31
C SER A 263 -63.86 -6.67 21.48
N ILE A 264 -64.27 -5.41 21.23
CA ILE A 264 -65.63 -4.91 21.51
C ILE A 264 -66.04 -4.07 20.32
#